data_AF-A0A6G2KX46-F1
#
_entry.id   AF-A0A6G2KX46-F1
#
_cell.length_a   1.000
_cell.length_b   1.000
_cell.length_c   1.000
_cell.angle_alpha   90.00
_cell.angle_beta   90.00
_cell.angle_gamma   90.00
#
_symmetry.space_group_name_H-M   'P 1'
#
loop_
_entity.id
_entity.type
_entity.pdbx_description
1 polymer ?
#
loop_
_entity_poly.entity_id
_entity_poly.type
_entity_poly.pdbx_seq_one_letter_code
_entity_poly.pdbx_strand_id
1 'polypeptide(L)'
;MVRVVVVLCVLAYIGTLGAAAEVYVPDDEYTSYVDANGIYTIVGNVKNQSPTGISTAVTVSVTDGYATYTGMIQHNFIPANSELPFKVKIPQVPPPYDGDVILLDPQLEYNVTAGHMPQISVIYDEMLVLHANGTLSGFIVNNGNYTINDV
;
A
#
# COMPACT_ATOMS: atom_id res chain seq x y z
N MET A 1 40.52 16.43 29.42
CA MET A 1 40.32 15.22 28.60
C MET A 1 38.90 14.67 28.70
N VAL A 2 38.38 14.41 29.90
CA VAL A 2 37.01 13.87 30.13
C VAL A 2 35.88 14.73 29.51
N ARG A 3 35.97 16.06 29.61
CA ARG A 3 34.95 16.98 29.05
C ARG A 3 34.83 16.94 27.52
N VAL A 4 35.91 16.61 26.80
CA VAL A 4 35.91 16.54 25.32
C VAL A 4 35.27 15.24 24.85
N VAL A 5 35.51 14.14 25.57
CA VAL A 5 34.92 12.82 25.28
C VAL A 5 33.40 12.82 25.47
N VAL A 6 32.91 13.45 26.54
CA VAL A 6 31.46 13.54 26.81
C VAL A 6 30.72 14.35 25.73
N VAL A 7 31.32 15.45 25.25
CA VAL A 7 30.73 16.29 24.18
C VAL A 7 30.69 15.54 22.85
N LEU A 8 31.73 14.75 22.53
CA LEU A 8 31.74 13.90 21.32
C LEU A 8 30.68 12.80 21.37
N CYS A 9 30.47 12.16 22.53
CA CYS A 9 29.42 11.14 22.70
C CYS A 9 28.00 11.71 22.57
N VAL A 10 27.76 12.93 23.05
CA VAL A 10 26.45 13.59 22.91
C VAL A 10 26.17 14.00 21.46
N LEU A 11 27.17 14.49 20.72
CA LEU A 11 27.04 14.82 19.29
C LEU A 11 26.80 13.57 18.44
N ALA A 12 27.41 12.44 18.78
CA ALA A 12 27.16 11.16 18.11
C ALA A 12 25.72 10.64 18.36
N TYR A 13 25.14 10.94 19.53
CA TYR A 13 23.76 10.54 19.87
C TYR A 13 22.68 11.39 19.17
N ILE A 14 22.96 12.66 18.87
CA ILE A 14 22.03 13.53 18.13
C ILE A 14 21.99 13.16 16.63
N GLY A 15 23.08 12.58 16.10
CA GLY A 15 23.21 12.19 14.69
C GLY A 15 22.36 10.99 14.24
N THR A 16 21.67 10.31 15.16
CA THR A 16 20.81 9.16 14.83
C THR A 16 19.31 9.48 14.92
N LEU A 17 18.91 10.74 14.66
CA LEU A 17 17.52 11.03 14.30
C LEU A 17 17.22 10.23 13.03
N GLY A 18 16.48 9.12 13.18
CA GLY A 18 16.20 8.17 12.11
C GLY A 18 15.66 8.89 10.88
N ALA A 19 16.29 8.65 9.74
CA ALA A 19 15.70 9.02 8.47
C ALA A 19 14.42 8.19 8.32
N ALA A 20 13.26 8.82 8.53
CA ALA A 20 11.99 8.22 8.15
C ALA A 20 12.03 7.98 6.64
N ALA A 21 11.72 6.77 6.20
CA ALA A 21 11.54 6.51 4.78
C ALA A 21 10.41 7.40 4.27
N GLU A 22 10.66 8.17 3.21
CA GLU A 22 9.63 9.06 2.63
C GLU A 22 8.46 8.28 2.04
N VAL A 23 8.65 6.99 1.75
CA VAL A 23 7.60 6.10 1.24
C VAL A 23 7.64 4.81 2.04
N TYR A 24 6.50 4.42 2.62
CA TYR A 24 6.41 3.23 3.47
C TYR A 24 4.98 2.68 3.57
N VAL A 25 4.88 1.45 4.09
CA VAL A 25 3.63 0.84 4.53
C VAL A 25 3.57 0.93 6.06
N PRO A 26 2.56 1.56 6.67
CA PRO A 26 2.45 1.64 8.12
C PRO A 26 2.05 0.28 8.73
N ASP A 27 2.75 -0.13 9.78
CA ASP A 27 2.49 -1.41 10.46
C ASP A 27 1.09 -1.48 11.09
N ASP A 28 0.56 -0.35 11.56
CA ASP A 28 -0.78 -0.24 12.16
C ASP A 28 -1.92 -0.27 11.12
N GLU A 29 -1.60 -0.05 9.85
CA GLU A 29 -2.53 -0.14 8.73
C GLU A 29 -2.35 -1.44 7.91
N TYR A 30 -1.34 -2.26 8.23
CA TYR A 30 -1.02 -3.51 7.53
C TYR A 30 -1.55 -4.73 8.29
N THR A 31 -2.54 -5.43 7.72
CA THR A 31 -3.19 -6.55 8.39
C THR A 31 -3.72 -7.60 7.42
N SER A 32 -4.08 -8.78 7.93
CA SER A 32 -4.63 -9.89 7.16
C SER A 32 -5.86 -10.50 7.79
N TYR A 33 -6.71 -11.11 6.95
CA TYR A 33 -7.92 -11.80 7.35
C TYR A 33 -8.35 -12.80 6.28
N VAL A 34 -9.25 -13.72 6.64
CA VAL A 34 -9.89 -14.65 5.69
C VAL A 34 -11.24 -14.06 5.27
N ASP A 35 -11.46 -13.87 3.97
CA ASP A 35 -12.70 -13.28 3.46
C ASP A 35 -13.88 -14.27 3.48
N ALA A 36 -15.09 -13.80 3.14
CA ALA A 36 -16.31 -14.61 3.15
C ALA A 36 -16.28 -15.81 2.18
N ASN A 37 -15.35 -15.83 1.21
CA ASN A 37 -15.15 -16.95 0.29
C ASN A 37 -14.06 -17.91 0.78
N GLY A 38 -13.54 -17.70 2.00
CA GLY A 38 -12.44 -18.49 2.54
C GLY A 38 -11.09 -18.15 1.92
N ILE A 39 -10.89 -16.96 1.36
CA ILE A 39 -9.60 -16.57 0.74
C ILE A 39 -8.79 -15.70 1.71
N TYR A 40 -7.54 -16.09 1.95
CA TYR A 40 -6.60 -15.29 2.73
C TYR A 40 -6.31 -13.95 2.01
N THR A 41 -6.59 -12.85 2.70
CA THR A 41 -6.54 -11.50 2.15
C THR A 41 -5.66 -10.62 3.03
N ILE A 42 -4.77 -9.85 2.40
CA ILE A 42 -3.90 -8.88 3.04
C ILE A 42 -4.32 -7.49 2.59
N VAL A 43 -4.41 -6.56 3.51
CA VAL A 43 -4.72 -5.15 3.27
C VAL A 43 -3.65 -4.27 3.88
N GLY A 44 -3.46 -3.10 3.28
CA GLY A 44 -2.51 -2.11 3.75
C GLY A 44 -2.67 -0.79 3.03
N ASN A 45 -1.77 0.14 3.34
CA ASN A 45 -1.72 1.46 2.73
C ASN A 45 -0.30 1.82 2.39
N VAL A 46 -0.07 2.41 1.23
CA VAL A 46 1.24 2.99 0.89
C VAL A 46 1.17 4.48 1.13
N LYS A 47 1.96 4.99 2.08
CA LYS A 47 2.10 6.43 2.32
C LYS A 47 3.26 6.97 1.49
N ASN A 48 2.99 8.00 0.70
CA ASN A 48 3.99 8.79 0.01
C ASN A 48 4.11 10.17 0.68
N GLN A 49 5.08 10.31 1.57
CA GLN A 49 5.47 11.58 2.20
C GLN A 49 6.52 12.35 1.39
N SER A 50 6.94 11.83 0.23
CA SER A 50 7.85 12.53 -0.67
C SER A 50 7.14 13.72 -1.34
N PRO A 51 7.86 14.81 -1.66
CA PRO A 51 7.30 15.95 -2.38
C PRO A 51 7.02 15.66 -3.87
N THR A 52 7.30 14.45 -4.36
CA THR A 52 7.06 14.04 -5.75
C THR A 52 6.09 12.87 -5.83
N GLY A 53 5.45 12.72 -6.99
CA GLY A 53 4.65 11.53 -7.28
C GLY A 53 5.53 10.31 -7.54
N ILE A 54 5.05 9.14 -7.17
CA ILE A 54 5.78 7.87 -7.27
C ILE A 54 4.94 6.78 -7.93
N SER A 55 5.60 5.78 -8.53
CA SER A 55 5.00 4.46 -8.77
C SER A 55 5.57 3.48 -7.76
N THR A 56 4.79 2.47 -7.38
CA THR A 56 5.18 1.51 -6.35
C THR A 56 4.86 0.08 -6.74
N ALA A 57 5.66 -0.85 -6.23
CA ALA A 57 5.37 -2.28 -6.21
C ALA A 57 5.45 -2.77 -4.76
N VAL A 58 4.33 -3.24 -4.23
CA VAL A 58 4.24 -3.82 -2.88
C VAL A 58 4.16 -5.33 -3.02
N THR A 59 5.11 -6.02 -2.42
CA THR A 59 5.10 -7.47 -2.28
C THR A 59 4.70 -7.82 -0.87
N VAL A 60 3.64 -8.62 -0.73
CA VAL A 60 3.13 -9.09 0.55
C VAL A 60 3.29 -10.60 0.63
N SER A 61 3.64 -11.10 1.81
CA SER A 61 3.89 -12.52 2.01
C SER A 61 3.31 -13.01 3.32
N VAL A 62 2.86 -14.27 3.30
CA VAL A 62 2.49 -15.01 4.51
C VAL A 62 3.19 -16.35 4.49
N THR A 63 3.44 -16.91 5.66
CA THR A 63 4.02 -18.24 5.80
C THR A 63 3.26 -19.06 6.83
N ASP A 64 3.12 -20.35 6.57
CA ASP A 64 2.57 -21.36 7.49
C ASP A 64 3.70 -22.15 8.20
N GLY A 65 4.95 -21.69 8.09
CA GLY A 65 6.15 -22.38 8.58
C GLY A 65 6.73 -23.43 7.63
N TYR A 66 5.99 -23.87 6.61
CA TYR A 66 6.46 -24.83 5.59
C TYR A 66 6.68 -24.18 4.23
N ALA A 67 5.79 -23.29 3.85
CA ALA A 67 5.80 -22.56 2.60
C ALA A 67 5.64 -21.06 2.84
N THR A 68 6.05 -20.27 1.85
CA THR A 68 5.76 -18.83 1.78
C THR A 68 4.87 -18.58 0.57
N TYR A 69 3.77 -17.88 0.80
CA TYR A 69 2.81 -17.50 -0.21
C TYR A 69 2.90 -15.99 -0.42
N THR A 70 3.09 -15.57 -1.66
CA THR A 70 3.37 -14.18 -1.99
C THR A 70 2.35 -13.64 -2.99
N GLY A 71 1.98 -12.38 -2.81
CA GLY A 71 1.23 -11.60 -3.78
C GLY A 71 1.90 -10.25 -4.01
N MET A 72 1.68 -9.67 -5.19
CA MET A 72 2.21 -8.37 -5.55
C MET A 72 1.07 -7.46 -6.02
N ILE A 73 1.15 -6.18 -5.65
CA ILE A 73 0.29 -5.13 -6.19
C ILE A 73 1.13 -3.94 -6.61
N GLN A 74 0.79 -3.38 -7.77
CA GLN A 74 1.46 -2.22 -8.34
C GLN A 74 0.52 -1.03 -8.36
N HIS A 75 1.04 0.12 -7.97
CA HIS A 75 0.38 1.40 -8.14
C HIS A 75 1.15 2.22 -9.16
N ASN A 76 0.49 2.54 -10.27
CA ASN A 76 1.11 3.29 -11.36
C ASN A 76 1.44 4.73 -10.96
N PHE A 77 0.66 5.30 -10.04
CA PHE A 77 0.87 6.65 -9.55
C PHE A 77 0.26 6.86 -8.16
N ILE A 78 1.08 7.34 -7.24
CA ILE A 78 0.67 7.88 -5.93
C ILE A 78 1.18 9.33 -5.89
N PRO A 79 0.29 10.34 -5.79
CA PRO A 79 0.68 11.74 -5.71
C PRO A 79 1.61 12.05 -4.53
N ALA A 80 2.33 13.17 -4.62
CA ALA A 80 3.12 13.71 -3.52
C ALA A 80 2.24 13.94 -2.27
N ASN A 81 2.78 13.68 -1.08
CA ASN A 81 2.09 13.88 0.20
C ASN A 81 0.68 13.25 0.25
N SER A 82 0.54 12.05 -0.27
CA SER A 82 -0.72 11.31 -0.32
C SER A 82 -0.53 9.85 0.02
N GLU A 83 -1.61 9.10 0.06
CA GLU A 83 -1.60 7.68 0.37
C GLU A 83 -2.58 6.93 -0.53
N LEU A 84 -2.33 5.63 -0.73
CA LEU A 84 -3.18 4.78 -1.54
C LEU A 84 -3.33 3.39 -0.90
N PRO A 85 -4.55 2.97 -0.52
CA PRO A 85 -4.78 1.67 0.06
C PRO A 85 -4.68 0.55 -0.98
N PHE A 86 -4.30 -0.64 -0.51
CA PHE A 86 -4.24 -1.84 -1.32
C PHE A 86 -4.92 -3.03 -0.65
N LYS A 87 -5.28 -4.01 -1.50
CA LYS A 87 -5.84 -5.29 -1.09
C LYS A 87 -5.29 -6.37 -2.01
N VAL A 88 -4.71 -7.42 -1.43
CA VAL A 88 -4.15 -8.56 -2.15
C VAL A 88 -4.81 -9.84 -1.65
N LYS A 89 -5.31 -10.65 -2.58
CA LYS A 89 -5.87 -11.98 -2.28
C LYS A 89 -4.83 -13.05 -2.60
N ILE A 90 -4.60 -13.97 -1.67
CA ILE A 90 -3.66 -15.09 -1.81
C ILE A 90 -4.44 -16.39 -1.71
N PRO A 91 -5.09 -16.84 -2.82
CA PRO A 91 -5.89 -18.06 -2.82
C PRO A 91 -5.06 -19.35 -2.67
N GLN A 92 -3.72 -19.26 -2.76
CA GLN A 92 -2.83 -20.40 -2.62
C GLN A 92 -2.60 -20.83 -1.17
N VAL A 93 -2.97 -20.00 -0.18
CA VAL A 93 -2.87 -20.37 1.24
C VAL A 93 -3.90 -21.46 1.53
N PRO A 94 -3.48 -22.69 1.88
CA PRO A 94 -4.40 -23.77 2.16
C PRO A 94 -5.04 -23.59 3.55
N PRO A 95 -6.31 -23.99 3.73
CA PRO A 95 -6.87 -24.18 5.07
C PRO A 95 -6.24 -25.43 5.75
N PRO A 96 -6.23 -25.51 7.09
CA PRO A 96 -6.80 -24.58 8.06
C PRO A 96 -5.99 -23.28 8.25
N TYR A 97 -6.67 -22.21 8.69
CA TYR A 97 -6.07 -20.88 8.94
C TYR A 97 -5.80 -20.65 10.45
N ASP A 98 -5.46 -21.73 11.16
CA ASP A 98 -5.53 -21.93 12.60
C ASP A 98 -4.43 -21.23 13.44
N GLY A 99 -4.04 -20.02 13.03
CA GLY A 99 -3.13 -19.16 13.78
C GLY A 99 -1.64 -19.39 13.50
N ASP A 100 -1.31 -20.46 12.77
CA ASP A 100 0.06 -20.75 12.33
C ASP A 100 0.48 -19.94 11.08
N VAL A 101 -0.46 -19.21 10.47
CA VAL A 101 -0.19 -18.32 9.34
C VAL A 101 0.32 -16.97 9.85
N ILE A 102 1.59 -16.72 9.63
CA ILE A 102 2.28 -15.49 10.03
C ILE A 102 2.32 -14.53 8.84
N LEU A 103 1.83 -13.31 9.06
CA LEU A 103 1.98 -12.19 8.13
C LEU A 103 3.42 -11.66 8.23
N LEU A 104 4.13 -11.62 7.11
CA LEU A 104 5.49 -11.10 7.03
C LEU A 104 5.48 -9.63 6.62
N ASP A 105 6.53 -8.89 7.00
CA ASP A 105 6.67 -7.47 6.64
C ASP A 105 6.60 -7.25 5.13
N PRO A 106 5.87 -6.21 4.67
CA PRO A 106 5.74 -5.92 3.26
C PRO A 106 7.06 -5.44 2.69
N GLN A 107 7.39 -5.88 1.47
CA GLN A 107 8.51 -5.34 0.71
C GLN A 107 7.98 -4.27 -0.24
N LEU A 108 8.51 -3.06 -0.14
CA LEU A 108 8.10 -1.91 -0.94
C LEU A 108 9.25 -1.45 -1.83
N GLU A 109 8.99 -1.43 -3.12
CA GLU A 109 9.84 -0.76 -4.11
C GLU A 109 9.08 0.44 -4.68
N TYR A 110 9.79 1.54 -4.92
CA TYR A 110 9.20 2.72 -5.54
C TYR A 110 10.17 3.44 -6.48
N ASN A 111 9.61 4.15 -7.45
CA ASN A 111 10.34 5.03 -8.34
C ASN A 111 9.65 6.39 -8.41
N VAL A 112 10.43 7.46 -8.38
CA VAL A 112 9.92 8.80 -8.69
C VAL A 112 9.41 8.81 -10.12
N THR A 113 8.20 9.28 -10.32
CA THR A 113 7.57 9.32 -11.64
C THR A 113 6.98 10.69 -11.93
N ALA A 114 7.09 11.10 -13.19
CA ALA A 114 6.34 12.23 -13.73
C ALA A 114 4.90 11.85 -14.12
N GLY A 115 4.44 10.67 -13.66
CA GLY A 115 3.06 10.23 -13.80
C GLY A 115 2.09 11.31 -13.32
N HIS A 116 0.88 11.29 -13.86
CA HIS A 116 -0.19 12.19 -13.47
C HIS A 116 -1.32 11.35 -12.89
N MET A 117 -1.92 11.82 -11.80
CA MET A 117 -3.12 11.19 -11.28
C MET A 117 -4.19 11.23 -12.37
N PRO A 118 -4.86 10.10 -12.68
CA PRO A 118 -6.02 10.14 -13.56
C PRO A 118 -7.03 11.15 -12.98
N GLN A 119 -7.33 12.21 -13.73
CA GLN A 119 -8.39 13.14 -13.34
C GLN A 119 -9.73 12.53 -13.70
N ILE A 120 -10.12 11.51 -12.95
CA ILE A 120 -11.39 10.80 -13.12
C ILE A 120 -12.34 11.31 -12.04
N SER A 121 -13.55 11.70 -12.44
CA SER A 121 -14.62 12.06 -11.51
C SER A 121 -15.74 11.04 -11.65
N VAL A 122 -16.07 10.40 -10.54
CA VAL A 122 -17.30 9.59 -10.43
C VAL A 122 -18.43 10.55 -10.14
N ILE A 123 -19.46 10.55 -10.98
CA ILE A 123 -20.63 11.40 -10.78
C ILE A 123 -21.58 10.67 -9.82
N TYR A 124 -21.69 11.21 -8.61
CA TYR A 124 -22.70 10.79 -7.63
C TYR A 124 -23.91 11.72 -7.76
N ASP A 125 -24.78 11.47 -8.72
CA ASP A 125 -26.03 12.20 -8.93
C ASP A 125 -27.24 11.24 -9.01
N GLU A 126 -28.40 11.75 -9.43
CA GLU A 126 -29.63 10.97 -9.59
C GLU A 126 -29.51 9.84 -10.63
N MET A 127 -28.44 9.80 -11.45
CA MET A 127 -28.17 8.73 -12.40
C MET A 127 -27.40 7.54 -11.79
N LEU A 128 -27.00 7.60 -10.52
CA LEU A 128 -26.43 6.47 -9.79
C LEU A 128 -27.54 5.51 -9.37
N VAL A 129 -27.55 4.30 -9.92
CA VAL A 129 -28.58 3.28 -9.68
C VAL A 129 -28.04 2.18 -8.77
N LEU A 130 -28.67 2.01 -7.61
CA LEU A 130 -28.49 0.83 -6.75
C LEU A 130 -29.47 -0.26 -7.18
N HIS A 131 -28.96 -1.41 -7.56
CA HIS A 131 -29.73 -2.56 -8.00
C HIS A 131 -30.15 -3.43 -6.82
N ALA A 132 -31.21 -4.23 -7.01
CA ALA A 132 -31.76 -5.10 -5.96
C ALA A 132 -30.77 -6.16 -5.44
N ASN A 133 -29.75 -6.52 -6.24
CA ASN A 133 -28.68 -7.44 -5.87
C ASN A 133 -27.53 -6.74 -5.11
N GLY A 134 -27.67 -5.46 -4.77
CA GLY A 134 -26.68 -4.67 -4.04
C GLY A 134 -25.56 -4.06 -4.89
N THR A 135 -25.60 -4.21 -6.22
CA THR A 135 -24.61 -3.57 -7.10
C THR A 135 -24.98 -2.12 -7.41
N LEU A 136 -23.99 -1.28 -7.69
CA LEU A 136 -24.16 0.11 -8.12
C LEU A 136 -23.75 0.27 -9.58
N SER A 137 -24.49 1.07 -10.35
CA SER A 137 -24.12 1.49 -11.70
C SER A 137 -24.25 3.00 -11.83
N GLY A 138 -23.33 3.65 -12.53
CA GLY A 138 -23.33 5.09 -12.73
C GLY A 138 -22.36 5.51 -13.83
N PHE A 139 -22.22 6.82 -14.02
CA PHE A 139 -21.32 7.38 -15.03
C PHE A 139 -20.00 7.86 -14.41
N ILE A 140 -18.94 7.65 -15.17
CA ILE A 140 -17.60 8.14 -14.86
C ILE A 140 -17.22 9.13 -15.96
N VAL A 141 -16.75 10.31 -15.57
CA VAL A 141 -16.18 11.28 -16.51
C VAL A 141 -14.67 11.29 -16.36
N ASN A 142 -13.98 11.07 -17.48
CA ASN A 142 -12.55 11.32 -17.58
C ASN A 142 -12.36 12.82 -17.86
N ASN A 143 -12.00 13.57 -16.82
CA ASN A 143 -11.63 14.99 -16.89
C ASN A 143 -10.13 15.18 -17.17
N GLY A 144 -9.40 14.09 -17.42
CA GLY A 144 -7.97 14.11 -17.72
C GLY A 144 -7.66 14.37 -19.19
N ASN A 145 -6.47 14.91 -19.44
CA ASN A 145 -5.95 15.17 -20.79
C ASN A 145 -5.23 13.94 -21.40
N TYR A 146 -5.33 12.78 -20.75
CA TYR A 146 -4.64 11.55 -21.16
C TYR A 146 -5.64 10.39 -21.24
N THR A 147 -5.58 9.66 -22.34
CA THR A 147 -6.31 8.38 -22.49
C THR A 147 -5.52 7.30 -21.79
N ILE A 148 -6.13 6.63 -20.82
CA ILE A 148 -5.57 5.41 -20.21
C ILE A 148 -6.08 4.25 -21.05
N ASN A 149 -5.16 3.56 -21.73
CA ASN A 149 -5.44 2.32 -22.44
C ASN A 149 -4.83 1.17 -21.64
N ASP A 150 -5.59 0.08 -21.48
CA ASP A 150 -5.07 -1.22 -21.06
C ASP A 150 -4.38 -1.83 -22.31
N VAL A 151 -3.09 -2.16 -22.22
CA VAL A 151 -2.33 -2.81 -23.31
C VAL A 151 -2.04 -4.24 -22.90
#